data_AF-A0A7C1YBL3-F1
#
_entry.id   AF-A0A7C1YBL3-F1
#
_cell.length_a   1.000
_cell.length_b   1.000
_cell.length_c   1.000
_cell.angle_alpha   90.00
_cell.angle_beta   90.00
_cell.angle_gamma   90.00
#
_symmetry.space_group_name_H-M   'P 1'
#
loop_
_entity.id
_entity.type
_entity.pdbx_description
1 polymer ?
#
loop_
_entity_poly.entity_id
_entity_poly.type
_entity_poly.pdbx_seq_one_letter_code
_entity_poly.pdbx_strand_id
1 'polypeptide(L)'
;MKAMFPVLLLMAALGSPIDLLADQAKEDPVIYQGHFAIQEGPDKVAELSGFNQFVKFYPGNRFVRLYVPYQYSLKVDPAAIGQALDQAFKEAGTGDAFIRSDFGVLKERAIAHVDHFERAGDQILFDCGVSAPCRIEFEDDRMRIVKKGIVKDHVFEYLHRQ
;
A
#
# COMPACT_ATOMS: atom_id res chain seq x y z
N MET A 1 -42.88 72.32 5.61
CA MET A 1 -42.84 72.30 4.13
C MET A 1 -41.78 71.31 3.69
N LYS A 2 -42.12 70.41 2.76
CA LYS A 2 -41.28 69.67 1.79
C LYS A 2 -39.98 69.03 2.34
N ALA A 3 -39.95 67.73 2.60
CA ALA A 3 -39.85 66.60 1.66
C ALA A 3 -38.40 66.28 1.20
N MET A 4 -38.15 64.97 1.15
CA MET A 4 -37.27 64.23 0.23
C MET A 4 -35.87 63.78 0.67
N PHE A 5 -35.73 62.44 0.53
CA PHE A 5 -34.59 61.57 0.24
C PHE A 5 -33.87 60.87 1.40
N PRO A 6 -34.06 59.53 1.56
CA PRO A 6 -33.08 58.67 2.19
C PRO A 6 -32.03 58.27 1.13
N VAL A 7 -30.79 58.68 1.34
CA VAL A 7 -29.64 58.10 0.63
C VAL A 7 -29.32 56.78 1.32
N LEU A 8 -29.62 55.69 0.62
CA LEU A 8 -29.25 54.33 0.97
C LEU A 8 -27.73 54.19 0.75
N LEU A 9 -26.93 54.23 1.82
CA LEU A 9 -25.50 53.96 1.73
C LEU A 9 -25.25 52.46 1.97
N LEU A 10 -25.12 51.72 0.88
CA LEU A 10 -24.72 50.31 0.85
C LEU A 10 -23.22 50.24 1.19
N MET A 11 -22.88 50.07 2.48
CA MET A 11 -21.52 49.75 2.90
C MET A 11 -21.26 48.27 2.58
N ALA A 12 -20.57 48.04 1.47
CA ALA A 12 -20.02 46.75 1.08
C ALA A 12 -19.05 46.27 2.17
N ALA A 13 -19.46 45.25 2.93
CA ALA A 13 -18.54 44.45 3.70
C ALA A 13 -17.63 43.71 2.69
N LEU A 14 -16.38 44.16 2.58
CA LEU A 14 -15.28 43.39 2.00
C LEU A 14 -15.02 42.19 2.92
N GLY A 15 -15.91 41.19 2.84
CA GLY A 15 -15.63 39.85 3.30
C GLY A 15 -14.63 39.23 2.34
N SER A 16 -13.36 39.25 2.72
CA SER A 16 -12.30 38.53 2.01
C SER A 16 -12.72 37.05 1.86
N PRO A 17 -12.82 36.51 0.64
CA PRO A 17 -12.87 35.07 0.45
C PRO A 17 -11.45 34.57 0.61
N ILE A 18 -11.00 34.39 1.85
CA ILE A 18 -9.97 33.37 2.10
C ILE A 18 -10.75 32.07 2.16
N ASP A 19 -11.19 31.66 0.97
CA ASP A 19 -11.63 30.31 0.67
C ASP A 19 -10.46 29.41 1.04
N LEU A 20 -10.57 28.80 2.21
CA LEU A 20 -10.76 27.36 2.28
C LEU A 20 -9.85 26.53 1.35
N LEU A 21 -8.55 26.82 1.30
CA LEU A 21 -7.56 25.78 1.02
C LEU A 21 -7.28 24.99 2.30
N ALA A 22 -8.36 24.44 2.85
CA ALA A 22 -8.26 23.17 3.52
C ALA A 22 -7.93 22.18 2.39
N ASP A 23 -6.63 22.03 2.13
CA ASP A 23 -6.12 20.83 1.48
C ASP A 23 -6.60 19.69 2.38
N GLN A 24 -7.75 19.14 2.01
CA GLN A 24 -8.26 17.93 2.61
C GLN A 24 -7.23 16.89 2.22
N ALA A 25 -6.22 16.72 3.09
CA ALA A 25 -5.40 15.55 3.18
C ALA A 25 -6.40 14.40 3.13
N LYS A 26 -6.55 13.85 1.91
CA LYS A 26 -7.45 12.76 1.58
C LYS A 26 -7.26 11.77 2.71
N GLU A 27 -8.32 11.58 3.50
CA GLU A 27 -8.36 10.73 4.67
C GLU A 27 -7.46 9.54 4.41
N ASP A 28 -6.41 9.37 5.22
CA ASP A 28 -5.48 8.27 5.07
C ASP A 28 -6.32 7.01 5.04
N PRO A 29 -6.44 6.32 3.88
CA PRO A 29 -7.23 5.13 3.82
C PRO A 29 -6.52 4.14 4.72
N VAL A 30 -7.08 3.99 5.91
CA VAL A 30 -7.08 2.81 6.76
C VAL A 30 -5.85 1.96 6.46
N ILE A 31 -4.75 2.21 7.17
CA ILE A 31 -3.57 1.35 7.22
C ILE A 31 -4.09 -0.08 7.37
N TYR A 32 -4.16 -0.81 6.26
CA TYR A 32 -4.98 -2.01 6.13
C TYR A 32 -4.51 -3.03 7.17
N GLN A 33 -5.34 -3.25 8.20
CA GLN A 33 -5.05 -4.23 9.25
C GLN A 33 -5.19 -5.62 8.63
N GLY A 34 -4.08 -6.34 8.50
CA GLY A 34 -4.06 -7.67 7.92
C GLY A 34 -2.86 -7.87 7.00
N HIS A 35 -2.87 -8.95 6.23
CA HIS A 35 -1.89 -9.18 5.18
C HIS A 35 -2.60 -9.65 3.91
N PHE A 36 -2.02 -9.35 2.75
CA PHE A 36 -2.57 -9.79 1.48
C PHE A 36 -1.78 -11.00 1.01
N ALA A 37 -2.46 -12.09 0.63
CA ALA A 37 -1.84 -13.27 0.04
C ALA A 37 -2.20 -13.33 -1.44
N ILE A 38 -1.29 -13.80 -2.31
CA ILE A 38 -1.61 -13.95 -3.73
C ILE A 38 -2.91 -14.75 -3.89
N GLN A 39 -3.85 -14.21 -4.68
CA GLN A 39 -5.07 -14.90 -5.05
C GLN A 39 -4.70 -16.10 -5.92
N GLU A 40 -4.80 -17.31 -5.37
CA GLU A 40 -4.66 -18.51 -6.20
C GLU A 40 -5.97 -18.78 -6.95
N GLY A 41 -5.88 -18.79 -8.27
CA GLY A 41 -6.15 -20.06 -8.94
C GLY A 41 -4.87 -20.92 -8.85
N PRO A 42 -4.96 -22.24 -8.63
CA PRO A 42 -3.82 -23.14 -8.37
C PRO A 42 -2.85 -23.35 -9.55
N ASP A 43 -2.91 -22.53 -10.61
CA ASP A 43 -2.10 -22.73 -11.81
C ASP A 43 -1.05 -21.63 -11.99
N LYS A 44 0.19 -22.02 -11.69
CA LYS A 44 1.47 -21.54 -12.26
C LYS A 44 2.28 -20.48 -11.52
N VAL A 45 1.80 -19.35 -11.00
CA VAL A 45 2.77 -18.30 -10.57
C VAL A 45 3.57 -18.69 -9.32
N ALA A 46 2.91 -19.07 -8.21
CA ALA A 46 3.61 -19.46 -6.97
C ALA A 46 4.37 -20.79 -7.12
N GLU A 47 3.81 -21.73 -7.89
CA GLU A 47 4.45 -23.00 -8.22
C GLU A 47 5.69 -22.81 -9.11
N LEU A 48 5.62 -21.95 -10.14
CA LEU A 48 6.75 -21.65 -11.02
C LEU A 48 7.81 -20.78 -10.33
N SER A 49 7.40 -19.84 -9.46
CA SER A 49 8.36 -19.01 -8.72
C SER A 49 8.95 -19.75 -7.52
N GLY A 50 8.31 -20.82 -7.05
CA GLY A 50 8.70 -21.56 -5.84
C GLY A 50 8.36 -20.85 -4.53
N PHE A 51 7.60 -19.75 -4.57
CA PHE A 51 7.26 -18.94 -3.40
C PHE A 51 5.80 -18.48 -3.43
N ASN A 52 5.15 -18.53 -2.29
CA ASN A 52 3.94 -17.75 -2.03
C ASN A 52 4.33 -16.37 -1.47
N GLN A 53 3.56 -15.34 -1.81
CA GLN A 53 3.88 -13.96 -1.46
C GLN A 53 2.80 -13.36 -0.57
N PHE A 54 3.25 -12.70 0.49
CA PHE A 54 2.41 -12.00 1.44
C PHE A 54 2.83 -10.54 1.54
N VAL A 55 1.87 -9.63 1.69
CA VAL A 55 2.13 -8.18 1.74
C VAL A 55 1.45 -7.56 2.95
N LYS A 56 2.16 -6.69 3.68
CA LYS A 56 1.59 -5.88 4.76
C LYS A 56 2.14 -4.46 4.75
N PHE A 57 1.26 -3.49 4.95
CA PHE A 57 1.59 -2.06 4.96
C PHE A 57 1.81 -1.58 6.40
N TYR A 58 2.73 -0.62 6.54
CA TYR A 58 3.19 -0.07 7.81
C TYR A 58 3.21 1.47 7.75
N PRO A 59 3.20 2.14 8.92
CA PRO A 59 3.35 3.60 8.98
C PRO A 59 4.61 4.11 8.28
N GLY A 60 4.57 5.38 7.85
CA GLY A 60 5.70 6.02 7.16
C GLY A 60 5.83 5.62 5.69
N ASN A 61 4.72 5.24 5.05
CA ASN A 61 4.67 4.77 3.65
C ASN A 61 5.59 3.59 3.36
N ARG A 62 5.61 2.61 4.27
CA ARG A 62 6.44 1.41 4.14
C ARG A 62 5.58 0.19 4.03
N PHE A 63 6.11 -0.84 3.40
CA PHE A 63 5.44 -2.12 3.29
C PHE A 63 6.45 -3.26 3.22
N VAL A 64 6.02 -4.44 3.63
CA VAL A 64 6.82 -5.66 3.57
C VAL A 64 6.19 -6.61 2.57
N ARG A 65 6.99 -7.12 1.64
CA ARG A 65 6.66 -8.29 0.80
C ARG A 65 7.45 -9.49 1.31
N LEU A 66 6.75 -10.48 1.86
CA LEU A 66 7.32 -11.73 2.36
C LEU A 66 7.11 -12.86 1.35
N TYR A 67 8.19 -13.52 0.97
CA TYR A 67 8.24 -14.63 0.03
C TYR A 67 8.56 -15.92 0.82
N VAL A 68 7.56 -16.78 1.01
CA VAL A 68 7.67 -18.03 1.75
C VAL A 68 7.71 -19.20 0.76
N PRO A 69 8.62 -20.18 0.90
CA PRO A 69 8.69 -21.32 -0.01
C PRO A 69 7.31 -21.97 -0.21
N TYR A 70 6.90 -22.18 -1.46
CA TYR A 70 5.50 -22.47 -1.81
C TYR A 70 4.93 -23.66 -1.02
N GLN A 71 5.58 -24.82 -1.10
CA GLN A 71 5.15 -26.05 -0.42
C GLN A 71 5.12 -25.91 1.11
N TYR A 72 5.99 -25.08 1.66
CA TYR A 72 6.01 -24.78 3.08
C TYR A 72 4.86 -23.85 3.47
N SER A 73 4.62 -22.79 2.69
CA SER A 73 3.60 -21.76 2.94
C SER A 73 2.19 -22.35 3.12
N LEU A 74 1.86 -23.43 2.41
CA LEU A 74 0.58 -24.14 2.51
C LEU A 74 0.33 -24.78 3.90
N LYS A 75 1.38 -24.91 4.72
CA LYS A 75 1.35 -25.56 6.04
C LYS A 75 1.62 -24.57 7.18
N VAL A 76 1.88 -23.30 6.86
CA VAL A 76 2.18 -22.26 7.85
C VAL A 76 0.88 -21.68 8.38
N ASP A 77 0.79 -21.52 9.69
CA ASP A 77 -0.30 -20.81 10.34
C ASP A 77 -0.32 -19.34 9.86
N PRO A 78 -1.45 -18.80 9.38
CA PRO A 78 -1.57 -17.38 9.03
C PRO A 78 -1.06 -16.42 10.12
N ALA A 79 -1.21 -16.75 11.40
CA ALA A 79 -0.68 -15.94 12.50
C ALA A 79 0.86 -15.85 12.47
N ALA A 80 1.55 -16.93 12.09
CA ALA A 80 3.01 -16.94 11.96
C ALA A 80 3.49 -16.10 10.77
N ILE A 81 2.71 -16.03 9.68
CA ILE A 81 2.99 -15.13 8.55
C ILE A 81 2.92 -13.67 9.00
N GLY A 82 1.87 -13.29 9.74
CA GLY A 82 1.73 -11.95 10.31
C GLY A 82 2.91 -11.58 11.22
N GLN A 83 3.34 -12.50 12.08
CA GLN A 83 4.50 -12.30 12.96
C GLN A 83 5.81 -12.16 12.16
N ALA A 84 6.01 -12.96 11.12
CA ALA A 84 7.19 -12.88 10.27
C ALA A 84 7.29 -11.53 9.53
N LEU A 85 6.16 -11.01 9.02
CA LEU A 85 6.07 -9.69 8.41
C LEU A 85 6.46 -8.59 9.43
N ASP A 86 5.92 -8.65 10.65
CA ASP A 86 6.22 -7.66 11.69
C ASP A 86 7.67 -7.72 12.15
N GLN A 87 8.25 -8.91 12.22
CA GLN A 87 9.64 -9.08 12.56
C GLN A 87 10.57 -8.57 11.45
N ALA A 88 10.24 -8.84 10.18
CA ALA A 88 10.98 -8.28 9.04
C ALA A 88 10.96 -6.75 9.03
N PHE A 89 9.80 -6.13 9.31
CA PHE A 89 9.68 -4.67 9.43
C PHE A 89 10.57 -4.11 10.54
N LYS A 90 10.59 -4.75 11.71
CA LYS A 90 11.46 -4.36 12.84
C LYS A 90 12.94 -4.50 12.49
N GLU A 91 13.34 -5.61 11.87
CA GLU A 91 14.73 -5.86 11.48
C GLU A 91 15.25 -4.86 10.44
N ALA A 92 14.39 -4.39 9.53
CA ALA A 92 14.75 -3.38 8.54
C ALA A 92 15.03 -1.99 9.13
N GLY A 93 14.64 -1.72 10.39
CA GLY A 93 14.81 -0.41 11.00
C GLY A 93 14.03 0.67 10.24
N THR A 94 14.70 1.74 9.81
CA THR A 94 14.08 2.88 9.10
C THR A 94 14.23 2.85 7.58
N GLY A 95 15.01 1.93 7.02
CA GLY A 95 15.37 1.92 5.60
C GLY A 95 14.67 0.84 4.78
N ASP A 96 14.97 0.82 3.49
CA ASP A 96 14.67 -0.32 2.63
C ASP A 96 15.60 -1.48 2.96
N ALA A 97 15.12 -2.72 2.85
CA ALA A 97 15.90 -3.89 3.20
C ALA A 97 15.52 -5.13 2.39
N PHE A 98 16.53 -5.95 2.08
CA PHE A 98 16.37 -7.32 1.61
C PHE A 98 16.87 -8.26 2.71
N ILE A 99 15.96 -9.03 3.31
CA ILE A 99 16.26 -9.88 4.47
C ILE A 99 15.93 -11.33 4.13
N ARG A 100 16.86 -12.26 4.36
CA ARG A 100 16.62 -13.70 4.24
C ARG A 100 16.78 -14.36 5.60
N SER A 101 15.68 -14.70 6.26
CA SER A 101 15.66 -15.20 7.63
C SER A 101 14.49 -16.17 7.85
N ASP A 102 14.48 -16.86 8.98
CA ASP A 102 13.27 -17.52 9.50
C ASP A 102 12.40 -16.55 10.33
N PHE A 103 12.90 -15.33 10.57
CA PHE A 103 12.24 -14.29 11.37
C PHE A 103 11.83 -14.78 12.76
N GLY A 104 12.52 -15.80 13.29
CA GLY A 104 12.28 -16.42 14.60
C GLY A 104 10.99 -17.23 14.73
N VAL A 105 10.13 -17.25 13.71
CA VAL A 105 8.79 -17.86 13.79
C VAL A 105 8.53 -18.90 12.69
N LEU A 106 9.29 -18.86 11.60
CA LEU A 106 9.18 -19.82 10.50
C LEU A 106 10.15 -20.99 10.72
N LYS A 107 9.79 -22.18 10.21
CA LYS A 107 10.66 -23.37 10.22
C LYS A 107 11.62 -23.39 9.02
N GLU A 108 11.26 -22.70 7.95
CA GLU A 108 12.09 -22.54 6.76
C GLU A 108 12.40 -21.06 6.53
N ARG A 109 13.57 -20.79 5.93
CA ARG A 109 13.96 -19.41 5.60
C ARG A 109 13.03 -18.86 4.52
N ALA A 110 12.48 -17.68 4.80
CA ALA A 110 11.76 -16.86 3.85
C ALA A 110 12.63 -15.67 3.42
N ILE A 111 12.14 -14.91 2.45
CA ILE A 111 12.75 -13.65 2.00
C ILE A 111 11.76 -12.53 2.27
N ALA A 112 12.20 -11.41 2.83
CA ALA A 112 11.40 -10.21 2.99
C ALA A 112 12.06 -9.04 2.25
N HIS A 113 11.24 -8.32 1.49
CA HIS A 113 11.59 -7.00 0.97
C HIS A 113 10.82 -5.97 1.78
N VAL A 114 11.53 -5.03 2.38
CA VAL A 114 10.92 -3.87 3.04
C VAL A 114 11.24 -2.68 2.17
N ASP A 115 10.20 -2.03 1.66
CA ASP A 115 10.34 -0.92 0.71
C ASP A 115 9.47 0.26 1.13
N HIS A 116 9.78 1.44 0.60
CA HIS A 116 8.90 2.59 0.60
C HIS A 116 7.96 2.58 -0.61
N PHE A 117 6.78 3.17 -0.44
CA PHE A 117 5.90 3.54 -1.54
C PHE A 117 5.64 5.05 -1.53
N GLU A 118 5.32 5.60 -2.69
CA GLU A 118 5.00 7.00 -2.88
C GLU A 118 3.58 7.14 -3.44
N ARG A 119 2.94 8.28 -3.17
CA ARG A 119 1.68 8.65 -3.84
C ARG A 119 1.95 9.67 -4.93
N ALA A 120 1.51 9.37 -6.15
CA ALA A 120 1.55 10.26 -7.29
C ALA A 120 0.13 10.43 -7.85
N GLY A 121 -0.55 11.51 -7.45
CA GLY A 121 -1.96 11.71 -7.76
C GLY A 121 -2.86 10.71 -7.03
N ASP A 122 -3.58 9.88 -7.78
CA ASP A 122 -4.43 8.79 -7.29
C ASP A 122 -3.71 7.43 -7.24
N GLN A 123 -2.42 7.39 -7.60
CA GLN A 123 -1.66 6.15 -7.71
C GLN A 123 -0.71 5.96 -6.53
N ILE A 124 -0.59 4.72 -6.07
CA ILE A 124 0.46 4.30 -5.14
C ILE A 124 1.54 3.58 -5.94
N LEU A 125 2.77 4.04 -5.85
CA LEU A 125 3.90 3.60 -6.66
C LEU A 125 5.05 3.14 -5.77
N PHE A 126 5.83 2.15 -6.20
CA PHE A 126 7.06 1.76 -5.52
C PHE A 126 8.11 1.30 -6.53
N ASP A 127 9.39 1.38 -6.15
CA ASP A 127 10.47 0.85 -6.96
C ASP A 127 10.49 -0.69 -6.89
N CYS A 128 10.29 -1.33 -8.04
CA CYS A 128 10.34 -2.78 -8.18
C CYS A 128 11.51 -3.27 -9.05
N GLY A 129 12.57 -2.47 -9.17
CA GLY A 129 13.84 -2.82 -9.82
C GLY A 129 13.74 -2.94 -11.33
N VAL A 130 12.83 -2.21 -11.97
CA VAL A 130 12.65 -2.19 -13.43
C VAL A 130 12.51 -0.76 -13.96
N SER A 131 12.41 -0.60 -15.29
CA SER A 131 12.43 0.70 -15.97
C SER A 131 11.28 1.64 -15.63
N ALA A 132 10.23 1.17 -14.95
CA ALA A 132 9.12 1.98 -14.47
C ALA A 132 8.67 1.49 -13.09
N PRO A 133 8.19 2.37 -12.20
CA PRO A 133 7.71 1.97 -10.89
C PRO A 133 6.53 1.01 -11.01
N CYS A 134 6.42 0.09 -10.06
CA CYS A 134 5.25 -0.75 -9.93
C CYS A 134 4.12 0.04 -9.27
N ARG A 135 2.89 -0.18 -9.72
CA ARG A 135 1.70 0.45 -9.15
C ARG A 135 0.96 -0.51 -8.25
N ILE A 136 0.50 -0.03 -7.10
CA ILE A 136 -0.38 -0.73 -6.19
C ILE A 136 -1.79 -0.18 -6.39
N GLU A 137 -2.72 -1.06 -6.73
CA GLU A 137 -4.15 -0.75 -6.82
C GLU A 137 -4.88 -1.46 -5.69
N PHE A 138 -5.75 -0.74 -4.99
CA PHE A 138 -6.60 -1.30 -3.94
C PHE A 138 -8.05 -1.34 -4.43
N GLU A 139 -8.73 -2.43 -4.15
CA GLU A 139 -10.17 -2.63 -4.29
C GLU A 139 -10.72 -3.17 -2.95
N ASP A 140 -12.05 -3.27 -2.80
CA ASP A 140 -12.71 -3.56 -1.52
C ASP A 140 -12.19 -4.82 -0.80
N ASP A 141 -11.93 -5.91 -1.53
CA ASP A 141 -11.50 -7.21 -1.00
C ASP A 141 -10.11 -7.67 -1.49
N ARG A 142 -9.44 -6.85 -2.29
CA ARG A 142 -8.22 -7.24 -3.01
C ARG A 142 -7.26 -6.10 -3.25
N MET A 143 -6.02 -6.48 -3.50
CA MET A 143 -4.95 -5.60 -3.92
C MET A 143 -4.33 -6.16 -5.20
N ARG A 144 -3.95 -5.28 -6.13
CA ARG A 144 -3.16 -5.65 -7.30
C ARG A 144 -1.82 -4.92 -7.30
N ILE A 145 -0.76 -5.64 -7.65
CA ILE A 145 0.51 -5.03 -8.04
C ILE A 145 0.62 -5.12 -9.56
N VAL A 146 0.70 -3.97 -10.22
CA VAL A 146 0.84 -3.84 -11.66
C VAL A 146 2.28 -3.45 -11.99
N LYS A 147 3.01 -4.39 -12.58
CA LYS A 147 4.36 -4.18 -13.11
C LYS A 147 4.28 -3.92 -14.61
N LYS A 148 4.68 -2.73 -15.04
CA LYS A 148 4.72 -2.37 -16.46
C LYS A 148 5.68 -3.31 -17.21
N GLY A 149 5.21 -3.87 -18.32
CA GLY A 149 6.04 -4.64 -19.24
C GLY A 149 6.11 -3.99 -20.61
N ILE A 150 7.09 -4.39 -21.41
CA ILE A 150 7.32 -3.82 -22.75
C ILE A 150 6.15 -4.14 -23.70
N VAL A 151 5.65 -5.37 -23.65
CA VAL A 151 4.57 -5.86 -24.52
C VAL A 151 3.23 -5.84 -23.82
N LYS A 152 3.21 -6.21 -22.54
CA LYS A 152 2.00 -6.22 -21.71
C LYS A 152 2.37 -6.02 -20.25
N ASP A 153 1.43 -5.48 -19.49
CA ASP A 153 1.57 -5.37 -18.05
C ASP A 153 1.47 -6.75 -17.38
N HIS A 154 2.21 -6.90 -16.29
CA HIS A 154 2.14 -8.06 -15.41
C HIS A 154 1.36 -7.65 -14.17
N VAL A 155 0.24 -8.34 -13.93
CA VAL A 155 -0.65 -8.05 -12.80
C VAL A 155 -0.57 -9.20 -11.81
N PHE A 156 -0.25 -8.88 -10.56
CA PHE A 156 -0.24 -9.82 -9.44
C PHE A 156 -1.42 -9.47 -8.54
N GLU A 157 -2.39 -10.37 -8.44
CA GLU A 157 -3.58 -10.18 -7.59
C GLU A 157 -3.37 -10.80 -6.22
N TYR A 158 -3.81 -10.10 -5.19
CA TYR A 158 -3.74 -10.52 -3.79
C TYR A 158 -5.10 -10.37 -3.14
N LEU A 159 -5.53 -11.38 -2.39
CA LEU A 159 -6.72 -11.32 -1.55
C LEU A 159 -6.37 -10.82 -0.17
N HIS A 160 -7.24 -10.00 0.40
CA HIS A 160 -7.14 -9.60 1.79
C HIS A 160 -7.33 -10.82 2.71
N ARG A 161 -6.39 -11.02 3.65
CA ARG A 161 -6.45 -12.05 4.70
C ARG A 161 -6.41 -11.35 6.06
N GLN A 162 -7.38 -11.67 6.91
CA GLN A 162 -7.43 -11.25 8.31
C GLN A 162 -6.63 -12.22 9.18
#